data_AF-A0A0Q8ENC6-F1
#
_entry.id   AF-A0A0Q8ENC6-F1
#
_cell.length_a   1.000
_cell.length_b   1.000
_cell.length_c   1.000
_cell.angle_alpha   90.00
_cell.angle_beta   90.00
_cell.angle_gamma   90.00
#
_symmetry.space_group_name_H-M   'P 1'
#
loop_
_entity.id
_entity.type
_entity.pdbx_description
1 polymer ?
#
loop_
_entity_poly.entity_id
_entity_poly.type
_entity_poly.pdbx_seq_one_letter_code
_entity_poly.pdbx_strand_id
1 'polypeptide(L)'
;MAAARQGDRQREGHHLYDGKVPIVAVGLNNLREHGPTGPVFYRFGRNRPQPLLEAIGNPRRDATASRELEEGRVQQEESGRRGGGRRRTTLAPLMNE
;
A
#
# COMPACT_ATOMS: atom_id res chain seq x y z
N MET A 1 8.03 24.21 -28.03
CA MET A 1 7.23 24.19 -26.79
C MET A 1 7.98 23.39 -25.74
N ALA A 2 7.98 23.87 -24.49
CA ALA A 2 9.01 23.62 -23.48
C ALA A 2 9.08 22.18 -22.95
N ALA A 3 10.31 21.77 -22.61
CA ALA A 3 10.62 20.53 -21.91
C ALA A 3 10.10 20.57 -20.47
N ALA A 4 9.12 19.72 -20.15
CA ALA A 4 8.72 19.49 -18.78
C ALA A 4 9.76 18.61 -18.07
N ARG A 5 10.79 19.25 -17.51
CA ARG A 5 11.72 18.63 -16.55
C ARG A 5 11.44 19.20 -15.16
N GLN A 6 10.46 18.62 -14.48
CA GLN A 6 10.31 18.59 -13.03
C GLN A 6 9.05 17.77 -12.78
N GLY A 7 9.11 16.78 -11.88
CA GLY A 7 8.01 15.83 -11.65
C GLY A 7 6.64 16.49 -11.62
N ASP A 8 5.75 16.00 -12.49
CA ASP A 8 4.36 16.42 -12.60
C ASP A 8 3.74 16.47 -11.21
N ARG A 9 3.56 17.70 -10.72
CA ARG A 9 2.78 17.98 -9.51
C ARG A 9 1.36 18.17 -9.98
N GLN A 10 0.54 17.12 -9.87
CA GLN A 10 -0.89 17.33 -9.89
C GLN A 10 -1.34 17.88 -8.54
N ARG A 11 -2.30 18.81 -8.62
CA ARG A 11 -3.01 19.40 -7.49
C ARG A 11 -3.59 18.23 -6.68
N GLU A 12 -3.31 18.20 -5.38
CA GLU A 12 -3.52 17.07 -4.43
C GLU A 12 -2.29 16.19 -4.13
N GLY A 13 -1.20 16.83 -3.70
CA GLY A 13 -0.42 16.40 -2.51
C GLY A 13 0.44 15.12 -2.55
N HIS A 14 0.32 14.25 -3.54
CA HIS A 14 1.06 12.99 -3.58
C HIS A 14 1.67 12.71 -4.96
N HIS A 15 3.00 12.59 -4.99
CA HIS A 15 3.72 12.17 -6.20
C HIS A 15 3.42 10.69 -6.49
N LEU A 16 2.78 10.41 -7.63
CA LEU A 16 2.79 9.07 -8.22
C LEU A 16 4.23 8.75 -8.64
N TYR A 17 4.75 7.64 -8.11
CA TYR A 17 6.01 7.02 -8.50
C TYR A 17 5.79 5.80 -9.40
N ASP A 18 4.62 5.68 -10.03
CA ASP A 18 4.39 4.61 -11.00
C ASP A 18 5.45 4.66 -12.10
N GLY A 19 6.17 3.55 -12.26
CA GLY A 19 7.30 3.42 -13.19
C GLY A 19 8.60 4.13 -12.77
N LYS A 20 8.71 4.70 -11.57
CA LYS A 20 9.93 5.41 -11.12
C LYS A 20 10.79 4.54 -10.21
N VAL A 21 12.06 4.36 -10.58
CA VAL A 21 13.08 3.65 -9.79
C VAL A 21 13.75 4.65 -8.81
N PRO A 22 13.80 4.38 -7.50
CA PRO A 22 14.51 5.24 -6.56
C PRO A 22 16.03 5.13 -6.78
N ILE A 23 16.72 6.27 -6.77
CA ILE A 23 18.18 6.31 -6.72
C ILE A 23 18.59 6.41 -5.25
N VAL A 24 19.40 5.46 -4.81
CA VAL A 24 19.88 5.34 -3.42
C VAL A 24 21.40 5.22 -3.43
N ALA A 25 22.07 6.00 -2.58
CA ALA A 25 23.52 5.99 -2.42
C ALA A 25 23.91 5.62 -0.99
N VAL A 26 25.02 4.90 -0.83
CA VAL A 26 25.61 4.56 0.47
C VAL A 26 27.13 4.49 0.33
N GLY A 27 27.87 4.92 1.36
CA GLY A 27 29.31 4.70 1.43
C GLY A 27 29.63 3.29 1.92
N LEU A 28 30.59 2.60 1.30
CA LEU A 28 30.93 1.21 1.66
C LEU A 28 31.41 1.06 3.10
N ASN A 29 32.15 2.04 3.65
CA ASN A 29 32.57 2.02 5.05
C ASN A 29 31.36 2.07 6.00
N ASN A 30 30.41 2.97 5.74
CA ASN A 30 29.18 3.07 6.53
C ASN A 30 28.31 1.81 6.42
N LEU A 31 28.24 1.21 5.22
CA LEU A 31 27.53 -0.05 5.02
C LEU A 31 28.19 -1.20 5.80
N ARG A 32 29.52 -1.27 5.80
CA ARG A 32 30.27 -2.27 6.57
C ARG A 32 30.06 -2.11 8.07
N GLU A 33 30.03 -0.89 8.57
CA GLU A 33 29.90 -0.58 10.00
C GLU A 33 28.47 -0.76 10.52
N HIS A 34 27.47 -0.28 9.78
CA HIS A 34 26.10 -0.20 10.27
C HIS A 34 25.12 -1.18 9.61
N GLY A 35 25.55 -1.85 8.53
CA GLY A 35 24.72 -2.80 7.80
C GLY A 35 23.52 -2.17 7.08
N PRO A 36 22.64 -2.99 6.49
CA PRO A 36 21.47 -2.51 5.74
C PRO A 36 20.36 -1.91 6.61
N THR A 37 20.37 -2.21 7.91
CA THR A 37 19.40 -1.69 8.90
C THR A 37 19.81 -0.33 9.45
N GLY A 38 21.09 0.03 9.35
CA GLY A 38 21.60 1.33 9.77
C GLY A 38 21.08 2.48 8.91
N PRO A 39 20.90 3.69 9.48
CA PRO A 39 20.47 4.87 8.75
C PRO A 39 21.64 5.48 7.96
N VAL A 40 22.09 4.78 6.93
CA VAL A 40 23.28 5.15 6.13
C VAL A 40 22.99 5.37 4.65
N PHE A 41 21.76 5.08 4.20
CA PHE A 41 21.37 5.20 2.81
C PHE A 41 20.74 6.57 2.53
N TYR A 42 21.24 7.26 1.50
CA TYR A 42 20.69 8.51 1.01
C TYR A 42 19.81 8.26 -0.21
N ARG A 43 18.51 8.46 -0.06
CA ARG A 43 17.57 8.47 -1.19
C ARG A 43 17.51 9.88 -1.78
N PHE A 44 17.73 9.99 -3.08
CA PHE A 44 17.59 11.27 -3.78
C PHE A 44 16.17 11.85 -3.58
N GLY A 45 16.11 13.15 -3.25
CA GLY A 45 14.86 13.84 -2.91
C GLY A 45 14.42 13.70 -1.44
N ARG A 46 15.25 13.10 -0.58
CA ARG A 46 15.11 13.13 0.89
C ARG A 46 16.31 13.84 1.50
N ASN A 47 16.12 14.44 2.68
CA ASN A 47 17.11 15.26 3.37
C ASN A 47 17.82 14.55 4.53
N ARG A 48 17.51 13.27 4.78
CA ARG A 48 18.07 12.49 5.87
C ARG A 48 18.46 11.10 5.39
N PRO A 49 19.52 10.50 5.95
CA PRO A 49 19.83 9.11 5.70
C PRO A 49 18.78 8.19 6.35
N GLN A 50 18.59 7.02 5.76
CA GLN A 50 17.51 6.08 6.09
C GLN A 50 18.07 4.64 6.07
N PRO A 51 17.40 3.68 6.75
CA PRO A 51 17.60 2.26 6.51
C PRO A 51 17.24 1.89 5.07
N LEU A 52 17.83 0.81 4.54
CA LEU A 52 17.63 0.42 3.13
C LEU A 52 16.15 0.25 2.77
N LEU A 53 15.37 -0.42 3.63
CA LEU A 53 13.95 -0.68 3.38
C LEU A 53 13.12 0.61 3.31
N GLU A 54 13.40 1.60 4.17
CA GLU A 54 12.72 2.90 4.10
C GLU A 54 13.16 3.69 2.85
N ALA A 55 14.44 3.60 2.46
CA ALA A 55 14.98 4.27 1.29
C ALA A 55 14.37 3.75 -0.03
N ILE A 56 14.18 2.42 -0.17
CA ILE A 56 13.56 1.82 -1.37
C ILE A 56 12.03 1.76 -1.31
N GLY A 57 11.45 1.82 -0.11
CA GLY A 57 10.02 1.69 0.11
C GLY A 57 9.18 2.80 -0.50
N ASN A 58 7.87 2.57 -0.57
CA ASN A 58 6.91 3.58 -0.99
C ASN A 58 5.81 3.71 0.06
N PRO A 59 6.05 4.47 1.15
CA PRO A 59 5.11 4.59 2.26
C PRO A 59 3.70 5.05 1.86
N ARG A 60 3.58 5.77 0.73
CA ARG A 60 2.28 6.21 0.21
C ARG A 60 1.51 5.08 -0.47
N ARG A 61 2.19 4.22 -1.24
CA ARG A 61 1.59 2.98 -1.76
C ARG A 61 1.22 2.05 -0.61
N ASP A 62 2.12 1.86 0.34
CA ASP A 62 1.88 0.97 1.48
C ASP A 62 0.66 1.44 2.29
N ALA A 63 0.55 2.75 2.55
CA ALA A 63 -0.61 3.33 3.22
C ALA A 63 -1.91 3.18 2.42
N THR A 64 -1.86 3.21 1.09
CA THR A 64 -3.04 3.01 0.23
C THR A 64 -3.47 1.56 0.24
N ALA A 65 -2.54 0.62 0.06
CA ALA A 65 -2.81 -0.81 0.13
C ALA A 65 -3.35 -1.23 1.50
N SER A 66 -2.85 -0.66 2.60
CA SER A 66 -3.39 -0.91 3.94
C SER A 66 -4.85 -0.44 4.08
N ARG A 67 -5.20 0.70 3.49
CA ARG A 67 -6.60 1.19 3.49
C ARG A 67 -7.50 0.26 2.70
N GLU A 68 -7.09 -0.14 1.49
CA GLU A 68 -7.86 -1.06 0.65
C GLU A 68 -8.05 -2.44 1.29
N LEU A 69 -7.04 -2.96 1.98
CA LEU A 69 -7.15 -4.22 2.73
C LEU A 69 -8.15 -4.12 3.88
N GLU A 70 -8.17 -3.01 4.60
CA GLU A 70 -9.12 -2.79 5.70
C GLU A 70 -10.54 -2.65 5.16
N GLU A 71 -10.74 -1.88 4.08
CA GLU A 71 -12.03 -1.76 3.40
C GLU A 71 -12.53 -3.09 2.83
N GLY A 72 -11.63 -3.93 2.33
CA GLY A 72 -11.94 -5.29 1.86
C GLY A 72 -12.37 -6.22 2.99
N ARG A 73 -11.73 -6.13 4.17
CA ARG A 73 -12.13 -6.89 5.37
C ARG A 73 -13.52 -6.52 5.83
N VAL A 74 -13.83 -5.23 5.92
CA VAL A 74 -15.16 -4.72 6.29
C VAL A 74 -16.23 -5.19 5.31
N GLN A 75 -15.97 -5.11 4.00
CA GLN A 75 -16.91 -5.59 2.98
C GLN A 75 -17.13 -7.12 3.01
N GLN A 76 -16.08 -7.89 3.31
CA GLN A 76 -16.16 -9.35 3.43
C GLN A 76 -17.00 -9.76 4.66
N GLU A 77 -16.82 -9.08 5.79
CA GLU A 77 -17.67 -9.26 6.98
C GLU A 77 -19.13 -8.89 6.73
N GLU A 78 -19.38 -7.77 6.04
CA GLU A 78 -20.75 -7.32 5.73
C GLU A 78 -21.46 -8.26 4.74
N SER A 79 -20.72 -8.78 3.74
CA SER A 79 -21.23 -9.76 2.78
C SER A 79 -21.53 -11.12 3.44
N GLY A 80 -20.67 -11.56 4.36
CA GLY A 80 -20.90 -12.76 5.18
C GLY A 80 -22.12 -12.62 6.09
N ARG A 81 -22.36 -11.42 6.63
CA ARG A 81 -23.53 -11.12 7.47
C ARG A 81 -24.85 -11.08 6.68
N ARG A 82 -24.83 -10.64 5.42
CA ARG A 82 -26.01 -10.63 4.53
C ARG A 82 -26.36 -12.01 3.95
N GLY A 83 -25.41 -12.92 3.81
CA GLY A 83 -25.61 -14.26 3.23
C GLY A 83 -26.34 -15.28 4.14
N GLY A 84 -26.45 -15.02 5.45
CA GLY A 84 -27.02 -15.97 6.42
C GLY A 84 -28.56 -16.03 6.49
N GLY A 85 -29.27 -15.22 5.70
CA GLY A 85 -30.71 -14.99 5.85
C GLY A 85 -31.58 -15.48 4.70
N ARG A 86 -31.50 -16.75 4.28
CA ARG A 86 -32.51 -17.33 3.38
C ARG A 86 -32.78 -18.82 3.60
N ARG A 87 -33.25 -19.17 4.80
CA ARG A 87 -34.06 -20.38 5.01
C ARG A 87 -35.51 -19.95 5.23
N ARG A 88 -36.25 -19.76 4.13
CA ARG A 88 -37.71 -19.60 4.20
C ARG A 88 -38.33 -20.92 4.63
N THR A 89 -38.96 -20.88 5.79
CA THR A 89 -40.16 -21.62 6.15
C THR A 89 -41.22 -21.52 5.05
N THR A 90 -41.79 -22.64 4.65
CA THR A 90 -43.20 -22.75 4.21
C THR A 90 -43.74 -24.08 4.71
N LEU A 91 -44.72 -24.01 5.62
CA LEU A 91 -45.54 -25.14 6.07
C LEU A 91 -46.60 -25.49 5.01
N ALA A 92 -46.73 -26.81 4.73
CA ALA A 92 -47.96 -27.62 4.56
C ALA A 92 -48.88 -27.38 3.32
N PRO A 93 -49.78 -28.33 2.89
CA PRO A 93 -50.31 -29.49 3.63
C PRO A 93 -50.51 -30.84 2.87
N LEU A 94 -50.77 -31.91 3.66
CA LEU A 94 -51.59 -33.13 3.45
C LEU A 94 -51.63 -33.82 2.07
N MET A 95 -51.31 -35.13 2.01
CA MET A 95 -52.17 -36.18 1.41
C MET A 95 -51.91 -37.54 2.07
N ASN A 96 -53.00 -38.23 2.42
CA ASN A 96 -53.11 -39.56 3.04
C ASN A 96 -52.72 -40.69 2.08
N GLU A 97 -52.31 -41.84 2.61
CA GLU A 97 -52.92 -43.17 2.36
C GLU A 97 -52.84 -44.03 3.63
#